data_AF-A0A1G2W0D6-F1
#
_entry.id   AF-A0A1G2W0D6-F1
#
_cell.length_a   1.000
_cell.length_b   1.000
_cell.length_c   1.000
_cell.angle_alpha   90.00
_cell.angle_beta   90.00
_cell.angle_gamma   90.00
#
_symmetry.space_group_name_H-M   'P 1'
#
loop_
_entity.id
_entity.type
_entity.pdbx_description
1 polymer ?
#
loop_
_entity_poly.entity_id
_entity_poly.type
_entity_poly.pdbx_seq_one_letter_code
_entity_poly.pdbx_strand_id
1 'polypeptide(L)'
;MSDQLLELPLGLRLWPQKAGSEPLRFVEGYSLSPLEHTSDSYRFSIMVNADRIQRILEALAPKLPEETFFILEFYQEDQTADPSQDPIPTIYYSPYMPTIEIFDIIETFLPRLIHDGFVGFGLANNREGIELFYSEEKVLTCFTGNHLRITDLLAGMQIPHRTDLQFPTDTGHDHLSLLCHQRKSLPEPFCSMSESELDYVSFCDELTEILDMYPVEDDFTFFLSKKEQDQIEARLLEHPEYSEFADEDFGGLLLDWNDFVDECATAFQGDLWEYRQGLKLRDLIEFVINGVSPPLSTKILEIVSETDQKLQQNLVDCRKRLDPPCDQLPAREDRFWHQGIVRNQGVPLRRDLIRQGWYQR
;
A
#
# COMPACT_ATOMS: atom_id res chain seq x y z
N MET A 1 -19.81 33.00 0.51
CA MET A 1 -18.71 32.68 1.44
C MET A 1 -17.43 33.02 0.71
N SER A 2 -16.50 33.76 1.32
CA SER A 2 -15.22 34.05 0.66
C SER A 2 -14.39 32.79 0.62
N ASP A 3 -13.96 32.35 -0.56
CA ASP A 3 -12.99 31.28 -0.69
C ASP A 3 -11.72 31.70 0.05
N GLN A 4 -11.40 31.01 1.15
CA GLN A 4 -10.13 31.19 1.83
C GLN A 4 -9.04 30.62 0.93
N LEU A 5 -8.02 31.43 0.68
CA LEU A 5 -6.81 30.99 0.00
C LEU A 5 -6.11 29.98 0.90
N LEU A 6 -5.66 28.89 0.30
CA LEU A 6 -4.91 27.85 0.98
C LEU A 6 -3.45 28.28 1.15
N GLU A 7 -2.96 28.16 2.37
CA GLU A 7 -1.54 28.24 2.73
C GLU A 7 -0.93 26.84 2.57
N LEU A 8 -0.02 26.72 1.60
CA LEU A 8 0.67 25.46 1.33
C LEU A 8 1.62 25.13 2.50
N PRO A 9 1.85 23.84 2.79
CA PRO A 9 2.86 23.44 3.76
C PRO A 9 4.25 23.96 3.38
N LEU A 10 5.13 24.07 4.37
CA LEU A 10 6.45 24.72 4.23
C LEU A 10 7.35 24.00 3.22
N GLY A 11 7.13 22.70 3.07
CA GLY A 11 7.84 21.84 2.16
C GLY A 11 7.43 21.97 0.70
N LEU A 12 6.39 22.72 0.37
CA LEU A 12 6.02 22.98 -1.03
C LEU A 12 6.35 24.40 -1.44
N ARG A 13 7.06 24.54 -2.56
CA ARG A 13 7.37 25.83 -3.17
C ARG A 13 6.99 25.84 -4.64
N LEU A 14 5.92 26.58 -4.97
CA LEU A 14 5.50 26.80 -6.34
C LEU A 14 6.57 27.56 -7.14
N TRP A 15 6.76 27.17 -8.39
CA TRP A 15 7.63 27.91 -9.29
C TRP A 15 7.07 29.31 -9.59
N PRO A 16 7.95 30.29 -9.86
CA PRO A 16 7.52 31.60 -10.29
C PRO A 16 6.69 31.51 -11.57
N GLN A 17 5.50 32.10 -11.54
CA GLN A 17 4.67 32.20 -12.74
C GLN A 17 5.27 33.16 -13.76
N LYS A 18 4.96 32.91 -15.03
CA LYS A 18 5.32 33.83 -16.12
C LYS A 18 4.64 35.18 -15.91
N ALA A 19 5.38 36.25 -16.18
CA ALA A 19 4.85 37.61 -16.10
C ALA A 19 3.60 37.76 -17.00
N GLY A 20 2.47 38.17 -16.40
CA GLY A 20 1.19 38.34 -17.09
C GLY A 20 0.21 37.18 -16.97
N SER A 21 0.59 36.06 -16.33
CA SER A 21 -0.33 34.99 -15.95
C SER A 21 -1.17 35.38 -14.72
N GLU A 22 -2.38 34.84 -14.61
CA GLU A 22 -3.17 34.97 -13.38
C GLU A 22 -2.51 34.17 -12.23
N PRO A 23 -2.44 34.75 -11.01
CA PRO A 23 -1.88 34.07 -9.86
C PRO A 23 -2.65 32.78 -9.58
N LEU A 24 -1.93 31.67 -9.45
CA LEU A 24 -2.49 30.40 -8.97
C LEU A 24 -3.11 30.63 -7.59
N ARG A 25 -4.34 30.16 -7.42
CA ARG A 25 -5.09 30.29 -6.17
C ARG A 25 -5.60 28.92 -5.78
N PHE A 26 -4.87 28.27 -4.90
CA PHE A 26 -5.34 27.07 -4.23
C PHE A 26 -6.41 27.46 -3.22
N VAL A 27 -7.47 26.67 -3.19
CA VAL A 27 -8.63 26.86 -2.30
C VAL A 27 -8.92 25.53 -1.62
N GLU A 28 -9.40 25.60 -0.39
CA GLU A 28 -9.77 24.37 0.31
C GLU A 28 -10.95 23.66 -0.34
N GLY A 29 -10.91 22.34 -0.36
CA GLY A 29 -12.00 21.51 -0.81
C GLY A 29 -11.62 20.03 -0.92
N TYR A 30 -12.57 19.22 -1.36
CA TYR A 30 -12.31 17.85 -1.74
C TYR A 30 -13.00 17.49 -3.05
N SER A 31 -12.39 16.62 -3.83
CA SER A 31 -13.04 15.93 -4.93
C SER A 31 -13.32 14.48 -4.54
N LEU A 32 -14.37 13.91 -5.13
CA LEU A 32 -14.83 12.54 -4.90
C LEU A 32 -15.00 11.85 -6.26
N SER A 33 -14.37 10.69 -6.42
CA SER A 33 -14.55 9.83 -7.59
C SER A 33 -14.71 8.36 -7.20
N PRO A 34 -15.42 7.54 -7.98
CA PRO A 34 -15.31 6.09 -7.85
C PRO A 34 -13.85 5.64 -8.01
N LEU A 35 -13.44 4.64 -7.25
CA LEU A 35 -12.13 4.01 -7.44
C LEU A 35 -12.19 3.06 -8.64
N GLU A 36 -11.20 3.15 -9.52
CA GLU A 36 -11.12 2.30 -10.70
C GLU A 36 -11.10 0.81 -10.30
N HIS A 37 -11.66 -0.07 -11.15
CA HIS A 37 -11.71 -1.52 -10.91
C HIS A 37 -12.39 -1.95 -9.60
N THR A 38 -13.26 -1.10 -9.03
CA THR A 38 -14.15 -1.46 -7.92
C THR A 38 -15.56 -0.94 -8.16
N SER A 39 -16.57 -1.62 -7.61
CA SER A 39 -17.98 -1.21 -7.78
C SER A 39 -18.51 -0.31 -6.68
N ASP A 40 -17.79 -0.24 -5.56
CA ASP A 40 -18.31 0.22 -4.27
C ASP A 40 -17.27 0.96 -3.43
N SER A 41 -16.08 1.22 -3.98
CA SER A 41 -15.05 2.02 -3.32
C SER A 41 -14.87 3.36 -4.01
N TYR A 42 -14.43 4.32 -3.23
CA TYR A 42 -14.34 5.71 -3.62
C TYR A 42 -12.99 6.27 -3.23
N ARG A 43 -12.47 7.17 -4.07
CA ARG A 43 -11.29 7.99 -3.81
C ARG A 43 -11.74 9.40 -3.48
N PHE A 44 -11.25 9.90 -2.35
CA PHE A 44 -11.29 11.31 -2.00
C PHE A 44 -9.90 11.90 -2.25
N SER A 45 -9.85 13.08 -2.86
CA SER A 45 -8.66 13.92 -2.87
C SER A 45 -8.99 15.21 -2.13
N ILE A 46 -8.38 15.40 -0.97
CA ILE A 46 -8.71 16.47 -0.03
C ILE A 46 -7.53 17.43 0.04
N MET A 47 -7.81 18.71 -0.21
CA MET A 47 -6.83 19.79 -0.13
C MET A 47 -7.32 20.82 0.88
N VAL A 48 -6.56 21.00 1.96
CA VAL A 48 -6.86 21.92 3.06
C VAL A 48 -5.58 22.56 3.57
N ASN A 49 -5.71 23.63 4.36
CA ASN A 49 -4.57 24.20 5.07
C ASN A 49 -3.89 23.16 5.98
N ALA A 50 -2.56 23.30 6.13
CA ALA A 50 -1.74 22.39 6.93
C ALA A 50 -2.25 22.23 8.38
N ASP A 51 -2.71 23.31 9.00
CA ASP A 51 -3.24 23.32 10.38
C ASP A 51 -4.53 22.49 10.53
N ARG A 52 -5.21 22.19 9.42
CA ARG A 52 -6.42 21.38 9.41
C ARG A 52 -6.14 19.88 9.26
N ILE A 53 -4.98 19.49 8.74
CA ILE A 53 -4.64 18.08 8.51
C ILE A 53 -4.67 17.30 9.82
N GLN A 54 -4.01 17.81 10.87
CA GLN A 54 -4.07 17.21 12.20
C GLN A 54 -5.51 17.05 12.71
N ARG A 55 -6.36 18.07 12.56
CA ARG A 55 -7.77 17.99 13.00
C ARG A 55 -8.57 16.96 12.19
N ILE A 56 -8.28 16.80 10.91
CA ILE A 56 -8.91 15.78 10.07
C ILE A 56 -8.51 14.40 10.56
N LEU A 57 -7.21 14.19 10.81
CA LEU A 57 -6.66 12.95 11.34
C LEU A 57 -7.29 12.59 12.69
N GLU A 58 -7.34 13.52 13.64
CA GLU A 58 -7.98 13.35 14.95
C GLU A 58 -9.48 13.02 14.82
N ALA A 59 -10.19 13.66 13.88
CA ALA A 59 -11.61 13.39 13.64
C ALA A 59 -11.85 12.05 12.93
N LEU A 60 -10.86 11.57 12.17
CA LEU A 60 -10.89 10.28 11.48
C LEU A 60 -10.47 9.13 12.40
N ALA A 61 -9.57 9.34 13.35
CA ALA A 61 -9.07 8.31 14.27
C ALA A 61 -10.18 7.44 14.90
N PRO A 62 -11.25 7.97 15.53
CA PRO A 62 -12.33 7.15 16.08
C PRO A 62 -13.23 6.51 15.01
N LYS A 63 -13.00 6.82 13.73
CA LYS A 63 -13.73 6.30 12.58
C LYS A 63 -12.99 5.23 11.80
N LEU A 64 -11.68 5.13 12.00
CA LEU A 64 -10.86 4.07 11.44
C LEU A 64 -11.11 2.73 12.17
N PRO A 65 -10.66 1.61 11.59
CA PRO A 65 -10.68 0.32 12.26
C PRO A 65 -9.90 0.32 13.58
N GLU A 66 -10.17 -0.65 14.44
CA GLU A 66 -9.48 -0.77 15.75
C GLU A 66 -7.98 -0.94 15.58
N GLU A 67 -7.58 -1.71 14.57
CA GLU A 67 -6.18 -1.92 14.18
C GLU A 67 -5.93 -1.42 12.76
N THR A 68 -4.80 -0.75 12.57
CA THR A 68 -4.31 -0.27 11.27
C THR A 68 -2.80 -0.46 11.23
N PHE A 69 -2.19 -0.35 10.05
CA PHE A 69 -0.76 -0.13 9.95
C PHE A 69 -0.47 1.32 9.52
N PHE A 70 0.64 1.85 10.00
CA PHE A 70 1.15 3.16 9.62
C PHE A 70 1.99 3.05 8.35
N ILE A 71 1.82 4.01 7.46
CA ILE A 71 2.59 4.16 6.23
C ILE A 71 3.48 5.37 6.40
N LEU A 72 4.78 5.22 6.11
CA LEU A 72 5.73 6.31 6.06
C LEU A 72 6.52 6.22 4.75
N GLU A 73 6.56 7.31 4.00
CA GLU A 73 7.24 7.42 2.71
C GLU A 73 8.27 8.54 2.81
N PHE A 74 9.54 8.26 2.56
CA PHE A 74 10.58 9.28 2.52
C PHE A 74 11.82 8.85 1.72
N TYR A 75 12.63 9.82 1.32
CA TYR A 75 13.87 9.57 0.58
C TYR A 75 15.03 9.19 1.51
N GLN A 76 15.67 8.05 1.28
CA GLN A 76 16.89 7.68 2.02
C GLN A 76 18.15 8.28 1.38
N GLU A 77 19.15 8.60 2.22
CA GLU A 77 20.45 9.12 1.74
C GLU A 77 21.26 8.08 0.96
N ASP A 78 21.08 6.79 1.26
CA ASP A 78 21.78 5.69 0.62
C ASP A 78 21.00 5.16 -0.59
N GLN A 79 21.12 5.86 -1.71
CA GLN A 79 20.89 5.21 -3.00
C GLN A 79 22.23 5.06 -3.70
N THR A 80 22.66 3.80 -3.81
CA THR A 80 23.45 3.30 -4.94
C THR A 80 22.67 3.45 -6.25
N ALA A 81 21.99 4.59 -6.46
CA ALA A 81 21.23 4.91 -7.64
C ALA A 81 22.23 5.06 -8.78
N ASP A 82 21.91 4.38 -9.88
CA ASP A 82 22.43 4.80 -11.16
C ASP A 82 22.10 6.29 -11.32
N PRO A 83 23.08 7.19 -11.54
CA PRO A 83 22.83 8.63 -11.69
C PRO A 83 21.94 8.98 -12.90
N SER A 84 21.49 7.99 -13.66
CA SER A 84 20.47 8.11 -14.72
C SER A 84 19.04 7.89 -14.26
N GLN A 85 18.80 7.46 -13.01
CA GLN A 85 17.46 7.29 -12.45
C GLN A 85 17.15 8.40 -11.45
N ASP A 86 15.92 8.91 -11.51
CA ASP A 86 15.42 9.84 -10.50
C ASP A 86 15.30 9.08 -9.16
N PRO A 87 15.64 9.71 -8.02
CA PRO A 87 15.50 9.07 -6.72
C PRO A 87 14.03 8.75 -6.47
N ILE A 88 13.77 7.56 -5.94
CA ILE A 88 12.43 7.09 -5.56
C ILE A 88 12.38 7.03 -4.03
N PRO A 89 11.32 7.53 -3.37
CA PRO A 89 11.21 7.39 -1.92
C PRO A 89 11.07 5.91 -1.54
N THR A 90 11.51 5.57 -0.32
CA THR A 90 11.28 4.27 0.27
C THR A 90 10.00 4.31 1.09
N ILE A 91 9.14 3.31 0.91
CA ILE A 91 7.90 3.16 1.66
C ILE A 91 8.12 2.16 2.79
N TYR A 92 7.66 2.53 3.98
CA TYR A 92 7.72 1.73 5.20
C TYR A 92 6.32 1.46 5.71
N TYR A 93 6.06 0.21 6.09
CA TYR A 93 4.86 -0.17 6.83
C TYR A 93 5.23 -0.57 8.26
N SER A 94 4.45 -0.11 9.24
CA SER A 94 4.44 -0.73 10.56
C SER A 94 3.69 -2.08 10.49
N PRO A 95 3.84 -2.94 11.51
CA PRO A 95 2.88 -4.00 11.76
C PRO A 95 1.47 -3.43 11.98
N TYR A 96 0.46 -4.30 11.94
CA TYR A 96 -0.87 -3.93 12.44
C TYR A 96 -0.80 -3.66 13.94
N MET A 97 -1.29 -2.50 14.34
CA MET A 97 -1.28 -2.02 15.72
C MET A 97 -2.61 -1.32 16.04
N PRO A 98 -2.97 -1.17 17.33
CA PRO A 98 -4.12 -0.36 17.72
C PRO A 98 -4.00 1.06 17.14
N THR A 99 -5.01 1.50 16.40
CA THR A 99 -4.99 2.79 15.70
C THR A 99 -4.72 3.96 16.65
N ILE A 100 -5.24 3.89 17.88
CA ILE A 100 -5.02 4.91 18.91
C ILE A 100 -3.54 4.98 19.32
N GLU A 101 -2.87 3.84 19.44
CA GLU A 101 -1.45 3.78 19.81
C GLU A 101 -0.58 4.43 18.74
N ILE A 102 -0.88 4.20 17.45
CA ILE A 102 -0.18 4.88 16.36
C ILE A 102 -0.37 6.39 16.47
N PHE A 103 -1.60 6.88 16.69
CA PHE A 103 -1.86 8.32 16.85
C PHE A 103 -1.10 8.94 18.02
N ASP A 104 -1.07 8.26 19.17
CA ASP A 104 -0.35 8.71 20.36
C ASP A 104 1.16 8.83 20.10
N ILE A 105 1.74 7.90 19.32
CA ILE A 105 3.16 7.93 18.93
C ILE A 105 3.45 9.09 17.97
N ILE A 106 2.67 9.19 16.88
CA ILE A 106 2.95 10.15 15.80
C ILE A 106 2.60 11.59 16.17
N GLU A 107 1.80 11.83 17.23
CA GLU A 107 1.33 13.17 17.62
C GLU A 107 2.48 14.19 17.69
N THR A 108 3.62 13.77 18.27
CA THR A 108 4.79 14.65 18.43
C THR A 108 5.56 14.91 17.13
N PHE A 109 5.35 14.06 16.12
CA PHE A 109 5.96 14.14 14.79
C PHE A 109 5.06 14.82 13.75
N LEU A 110 3.73 14.86 13.98
CA LEU A 110 2.75 15.41 13.05
C LEU A 110 3.12 16.78 12.46
N PRO A 111 3.61 17.77 13.23
CA PRO A 111 4.01 19.05 12.63
C PRO A 111 5.05 18.88 11.53
N ARG A 112 6.03 17.98 11.73
CA ARG A 112 7.10 17.74 10.77
C ARG A 112 6.60 16.91 9.58
N LEU A 113 5.85 15.84 9.85
CA LEU A 113 5.24 15.00 8.82
C LEU A 113 4.34 15.81 7.85
N ILE A 114 3.54 16.73 8.39
CA ILE A 114 2.65 17.58 7.58
C ILE A 114 3.45 18.57 6.74
N HIS A 115 4.51 19.16 7.29
CA HIS A 115 5.18 20.30 6.68
C HIS A 115 6.42 19.98 5.85
N ASP A 116 7.13 18.87 6.07
CA ASP A 116 8.34 18.55 5.31
C ASP A 116 8.01 18.03 3.91
N GLY A 117 8.65 18.55 2.87
CA GLY A 117 8.32 18.26 1.47
C GLY A 117 8.71 16.86 1.02
N PHE A 118 9.60 16.17 1.73
CA PHE A 118 10.12 14.85 1.34
C PHE A 118 9.46 13.69 2.07
N VAL A 119 8.36 13.96 2.79
CA VAL A 119 7.69 12.97 3.63
C VAL A 119 6.23 12.82 3.23
N GLY A 120 5.84 11.59 2.94
CA GLY A 120 4.47 11.12 2.89
C GLY A 120 4.15 10.26 4.11
N PHE A 121 2.91 10.27 4.59
CA PHE A 121 2.51 9.39 5.69
C PHE A 121 1.02 9.06 5.66
N GLY A 122 0.64 7.94 6.26
CA GLY A 122 -0.74 7.49 6.23
C GLY A 122 -1.06 6.34 7.18
N LEU A 123 -2.29 5.87 7.07
CA LEU A 123 -2.84 4.75 7.82
C LEU A 123 -3.67 3.91 6.88
N ALA A 124 -3.54 2.60 6.98
CA ALA A 124 -4.34 1.70 6.17
C ALA A 124 -4.78 0.45 6.95
N ASN A 125 -5.86 -0.14 6.46
CA ASN A 125 -6.30 -1.48 6.81
C ASN A 125 -6.88 -2.10 5.54
N ASN A 126 -6.13 -3.03 4.96
CA ASN A 126 -6.46 -3.68 3.70
C ASN A 126 -7.72 -4.53 3.81
N ARG A 127 -7.94 -5.16 4.97
CA ARG A 127 -9.11 -5.99 5.24
C ARG A 127 -10.41 -5.18 5.22
N GLU A 128 -10.35 -3.97 5.77
CA GLU A 128 -11.46 -3.02 5.81
C GLU A 128 -11.56 -2.16 4.54
N GLY A 129 -10.63 -2.31 3.60
CA GLY A 129 -10.58 -1.53 2.36
C GLY A 129 -10.57 -0.03 2.63
N ILE A 130 -9.75 0.40 3.59
CA ILE A 130 -9.57 1.80 3.96
C ILE A 130 -8.09 2.16 3.98
N GLU A 131 -7.79 3.28 3.34
CA GLU A 131 -6.46 3.87 3.33
C GLU A 131 -6.61 5.38 3.37
N LEU A 132 -5.77 6.03 4.16
CA LEU A 132 -5.65 7.46 4.30
C LEU A 132 -4.19 7.82 4.14
N PHE A 133 -3.84 8.63 3.15
CA PHE A 133 -2.44 8.95 2.88
C PHE A 133 -2.27 10.43 2.57
N TYR A 134 -1.31 11.07 3.23
CA TYR A 134 -0.91 12.44 2.98
C TYR A 134 0.45 12.40 2.30
N SER A 135 0.46 12.57 0.98
CA SER A 135 1.66 12.39 0.17
C SER A 135 2.64 13.57 0.28
N GLU A 136 3.83 13.41 -0.33
CA GLU A 136 4.80 14.48 -0.53
C GLU A 136 4.20 15.71 -1.26
N GLU A 137 3.22 15.47 -2.14
CA GLU A 137 2.42 16.49 -2.85
C GLU A 137 1.45 17.26 -1.93
N LYS A 138 1.40 16.90 -0.65
CA LYS A 138 0.58 17.53 0.39
C LYS A 138 -0.91 17.55 0.08
N VAL A 139 -1.36 16.47 -0.55
CA VAL A 139 -2.76 16.16 -0.78
C VAL A 139 -3.12 14.96 0.07
N LEU A 140 -4.22 15.07 0.83
CA LEU A 140 -4.73 13.96 1.62
C LEU A 140 -5.65 13.12 0.73
N THR A 141 -5.23 11.90 0.39
CA THR A 141 -6.05 10.91 -0.30
C THR A 141 -6.72 9.99 0.71
N CYS A 142 -7.96 9.61 0.43
CA CYS A 142 -8.65 8.58 1.21
C CYS A 142 -9.38 7.61 0.28
N PHE A 143 -9.08 6.32 0.42
CA PHE A 143 -9.80 5.23 -0.21
C PHE A 143 -10.75 4.61 0.80
N THR A 144 -12.03 4.44 0.43
CA THR A 144 -13.01 3.82 1.32
C THR A 144 -14.23 3.26 0.59
N GLY A 145 -14.81 2.20 1.12
CA GLY A 145 -16.16 1.74 0.76
C GLY A 145 -17.29 2.61 1.34
N ASN A 146 -17.02 3.45 2.34
CA ASN A 146 -18.03 4.24 3.05
C ASN A 146 -17.86 5.75 2.81
N HIS A 147 -18.07 6.17 1.56
CA HIS A 147 -17.96 7.57 1.14
C HIS A 147 -18.89 8.51 1.91
N LEU A 148 -20.05 8.04 2.38
CA LEU A 148 -20.98 8.87 3.16
C LEU A 148 -20.37 9.29 4.51
N ARG A 149 -19.63 8.40 5.18
CA ARG A 149 -18.99 8.69 6.46
C ARG A 149 -17.90 9.75 6.34
N ILE A 150 -17.12 9.70 5.26
CA ILE A 150 -16.08 10.69 4.95
C ILE A 150 -16.72 12.02 4.52
N THR A 151 -17.74 11.97 3.66
CA THR A 151 -18.50 13.16 3.24
C THR A 151 -19.12 13.89 4.43
N ASP A 152 -19.74 13.17 5.37
CA ASP A 152 -20.31 13.73 6.60
C ASP A 152 -19.24 14.36 7.49
N LEU A 153 -18.07 13.73 7.63
CA LEU A 153 -16.93 14.30 8.37
C LEU A 153 -16.46 15.63 7.74
N LEU A 154 -16.20 15.62 6.44
CA LEU A 154 -15.72 16.80 5.71
C LEU A 154 -16.75 17.93 5.75
N ALA A 155 -18.04 17.61 5.62
CA ALA A 155 -19.13 18.56 5.76
C ALA A 155 -19.21 19.15 7.17
N GLY A 156 -19.06 18.32 8.22
CA GLY A 156 -19.00 18.77 9.61
C GLY A 156 -17.83 19.72 9.89
N MET A 157 -16.73 19.54 9.16
CA MET A 157 -15.57 20.43 9.18
C MET A 157 -15.69 21.61 8.21
N GLN A 158 -16.79 21.76 7.47
CA GLN A 158 -17.01 22.84 6.48
C GLN A 158 -15.98 22.81 5.32
N ILE A 159 -15.51 21.63 4.92
CA ILE A 159 -14.66 21.45 3.74
C ILE A 159 -15.60 21.24 2.53
N PRO A 160 -15.61 22.15 1.54
CA PRO A 160 -16.56 22.07 0.44
C PRO A 160 -16.16 20.99 -0.58
N HIS A 161 -17.17 20.31 -1.15
CA HIS A 161 -16.97 19.49 -2.34
C HIS A 161 -16.71 20.39 -3.55
N ARG A 162 -15.62 20.16 -4.28
CA ARG A 162 -15.23 20.89 -5.50
C ARG A 162 -14.79 19.91 -6.58
N THR A 163 -15.43 19.99 -7.75
CA THR A 163 -15.09 19.13 -8.90
C THR A 163 -13.91 19.65 -9.71
N ASP A 164 -13.57 20.93 -9.55
CA ASP A 164 -12.54 21.68 -10.26
C ASP A 164 -11.41 22.13 -9.30
N LEU A 165 -11.09 21.27 -8.32
CA LEU A 165 -10.00 21.50 -7.39
C LEU A 165 -8.65 21.41 -8.12
N GLN A 166 -7.81 22.44 -7.97
CA GLN A 166 -6.43 22.42 -8.47
C GLN A 166 -5.52 21.86 -7.39
N PHE A 167 -4.58 21.01 -7.76
CA PHE A 167 -3.59 20.42 -6.85
C PHE A 167 -2.18 20.92 -7.18
N PRO A 168 -1.23 20.87 -6.23
CA PRO A 168 0.17 21.21 -6.49
C PRO A 168 0.74 20.48 -7.72
N THR A 169 0.39 19.20 -7.89
CA THR A 169 0.72 18.35 -9.06
C THR A 169 0.32 18.93 -10.41
N ASP A 170 -0.70 19.81 -10.46
CA ASP A 170 -1.13 20.46 -11.71
C ASP A 170 -0.19 21.61 -12.13
N THR A 171 0.82 21.90 -11.31
CA THR A 171 1.69 23.07 -11.43
C THR A 171 3.14 22.73 -11.14
N GLY A 172 4.07 23.46 -11.76
CA GLY A 172 5.49 23.29 -11.45
C GLY A 172 5.80 23.77 -10.03
N HIS A 173 6.40 22.90 -9.23
CA HIS A 173 6.74 23.18 -7.84
C HIS A 173 7.95 22.35 -7.39
N ASP A 174 8.57 22.76 -6.28
CA ASP A 174 9.67 22.04 -5.62
C ASP A 174 9.18 21.47 -4.28
N HIS A 175 9.74 20.32 -3.91
CA HIS A 175 9.68 19.79 -2.54
C HIS A 175 10.92 20.24 -1.77
N LEU A 176 10.72 20.65 -0.51
CA LEU A 176 11.75 21.22 0.34
C LEU A 176 11.74 20.56 1.71
N SER A 177 12.93 20.21 2.20
CA SER A 177 13.09 19.86 3.60
C SER A 177 12.89 21.09 4.48
N LEU A 178 12.41 20.89 5.70
CA LEU A 178 12.35 21.94 6.72
C LEU A 178 13.72 22.59 6.97
N LEU A 179 14.82 21.86 6.76
CA LEU A 179 16.19 22.36 6.86
C LEU A 179 16.59 23.36 5.75
N CYS A 180 15.87 23.40 4.63
CA CYS A 180 16.14 24.38 3.57
C CYS A 180 15.76 25.82 3.98
N HIS A 181 14.96 25.98 5.04
CA HIS A 181 14.49 27.27 5.52
C HIS A 181 15.45 27.89 6.53
N GLN A 182 15.54 29.22 6.55
CA GLN A 182 16.28 29.89 7.61
C GLN A 182 15.53 29.70 8.94
N ARG A 183 16.21 29.20 9.98
CA ARG A 183 15.59 28.95 11.29
C ARG A 183 14.79 30.14 11.85
N LYS A 184 15.23 31.38 11.59
CA LYS A 184 14.54 32.60 12.04
C LYS A 184 13.25 32.93 11.28
N SER A 185 13.05 32.37 10.08
CA SER A 185 11.84 32.55 9.29
C SER A 185 10.83 31.41 9.45
N LEU A 186 11.23 30.31 10.08
CA LEU A 186 10.32 29.22 10.40
C LEU A 186 9.28 29.68 11.44
N PRO A 187 8.00 29.29 11.28
CA PRO A 187 7.00 29.50 12.32
C PRO A 187 7.24 28.55 13.51
N GLU A 188 6.58 28.80 14.64
CA GLU A 188 6.46 27.79 15.70
C GLU A 188 5.66 26.59 15.17
N PRO A 189 5.97 25.35 15.61
CA PRO A 189 7.01 25.00 16.59
C PRO A 189 8.42 24.87 16.00
N PHE A 190 8.58 24.95 14.67
CA PHE A 190 9.83 24.59 13.99
C PHE A 190 11.03 25.50 14.32
N CYS A 191 10.79 26.77 14.63
CA CYS A 191 11.89 27.69 14.95
C CYS A 191 12.61 27.36 16.27
N SER A 192 11.95 26.63 17.17
CA SER A 192 12.50 26.18 18.45
C SER A 192 13.15 24.78 18.39
N MET A 193 12.88 24.02 17.33
CA MET A 193 13.48 22.70 17.08
C MET A 193 14.94 22.80 16.66
N SER A 194 15.76 21.82 17.06
CA SER A 194 17.15 21.60 16.64
C SER A 194 17.23 21.16 15.17
N GLU A 195 18.43 21.12 14.59
CA GLU A 195 18.59 20.72 13.18
C GLU A 195 18.27 19.24 12.99
N SER A 196 18.70 18.39 13.92
CA SER A 196 18.36 16.96 13.91
C SER A 196 16.85 16.73 14.07
N GLU A 197 16.15 17.56 14.85
CA GLU A 197 14.68 17.46 14.93
C GLU A 197 13.97 17.90 13.66
N LEU A 198 14.57 18.77 12.83
CA LEU A 198 13.99 19.22 11.56
C LEU A 198 14.43 18.36 10.37
N ASP A 199 15.41 17.49 10.57
CA ASP A 199 15.93 16.59 9.56
C ASP A 199 14.98 15.41 9.37
N TYR A 200 14.40 15.31 8.17
CA TYR A 200 13.43 14.28 7.86
C TYR A 200 14.00 12.88 7.89
N VAL A 201 15.26 12.70 7.52
CA VAL A 201 15.92 11.39 7.64
C VAL A 201 15.98 10.99 9.11
N SER A 202 16.46 11.90 9.97
CA SER A 202 16.58 11.64 11.41
C SER A 202 15.25 11.30 12.08
N PHE A 203 14.18 12.09 11.88
CA PHE A 203 12.91 11.82 12.57
C PHE A 203 12.10 10.70 11.92
N CYS A 204 12.27 10.44 10.62
CA CYS A 204 11.66 9.28 9.97
C CYS A 204 12.34 8.00 10.42
N ASP A 205 13.67 7.97 10.51
CA ASP A 205 14.41 6.82 11.06
C ASP A 205 13.95 6.53 12.51
N GLU A 206 13.85 7.55 13.36
CA GLU A 206 13.30 7.41 14.71
C GLU A 206 11.87 6.81 14.70
N LEU A 207 10.99 7.28 13.81
CA LEU A 207 9.65 6.72 13.66
C LEU A 207 9.67 5.26 13.20
N THR A 208 10.52 4.91 12.23
CA THR A 208 10.66 3.52 11.76
C THR A 208 11.12 2.59 12.87
N GLU A 209 12.04 3.05 13.74
CA GLU A 209 12.48 2.27 14.90
C GLU A 209 11.37 2.13 15.96
N ILE A 210 10.66 3.22 16.29
CA ILE A 210 9.61 3.21 17.32
C ILE A 210 8.43 2.32 16.91
N LEU A 211 8.03 2.35 15.63
CA LEU A 211 6.90 1.61 15.10
C LEU A 211 7.28 0.25 14.51
N ASP A 212 8.52 -0.21 14.70
CA ASP A 212 9.05 -1.48 14.17
C ASP A 212 8.77 -1.66 12.67
N MET A 213 8.97 -0.58 11.91
CA MET A 213 8.59 -0.53 10.50
C MET A 213 9.59 -1.25 9.62
N TYR A 214 9.10 -1.82 8.52
CA TYR A 214 9.90 -2.50 7.52
C TYR A 214 9.66 -1.89 6.14
N PRO A 215 10.69 -1.81 5.29
CA PRO A 215 10.55 -1.30 3.94
C PRO A 215 9.73 -2.27 3.08
N VAL A 216 8.96 -1.73 2.14
CA VAL A 216 8.12 -2.48 1.20
C VAL A 216 8.46 -2.07 -0.22
N GLU A 217 8.53 -3.05 -1.13
CA GLU A 217 8.74 -2.82 -2.56
C GLU A 217 7.41 -2.41 -3.21
N ASP A 218 7.41 -1.29 -3.95
CA ASP A 218 6.21 -0.66 -4.57
C ASP A 218 5.72 -1.40 -5.83
N ASP A 219 6.25 -2.58 -6.11
CA ASP A 219 6.01 -3.29 -7.38
C ASP A 219 4.60 -3.92 -7.46
N PHE A 220 3.85 -3.96 -6.34
CA PHE A 220 2.52 -4.56 -6.25
C PHE A 220 1.44 -3.59 -5.73
N THR A 221 1.08 -2.58 -6.53
CA THR A 221 -0.05 -1.70 -6.21
C THR A 221 -1.38 -2.32 -6.66
N PHE A 222 -2.14 -2.92 -5.74
CA PHE A 222 -3.54 -3.29 -5.97
C PHE A 222 -4.41 -3.02 -4.73
N PHE A 223 -5.70 -2.82 -4.95
CA PHE A 223 -6.66 -2.55 -3.88
C PHE A 223 -7.83 -3.53 -3.96
N LEU A 224 -8.14 -4.22 -2.86
CA LEU A 224 -9.35 -5.03 -2.70
C LEU A 224 -10.33 -4.30 -1.78
N SER A 225 -11.57 -4.09 -2.23
CA SER A 225 -12.58 -3.47 -1.38
C SER A 225 -13.01 -4.40 -0.25
N LYS A 226 -13.56 -3.84 0.84
CA LYS A 226 -14.13 -4.65 1.93
C LYS A 226 -15.13 -5.69 1.43
N LYS A 227 -16.00 -5.32 0.48
CA LYS A 227 -16.99 -6.26 -0.09
C LYS A 227 -16.33 -7.36 -0.92
N GLU A 228 -15.20 -7.09 -1.55
CA GLU A 228 -14.40 -8.09 -2.25
C GLU A 228 -13.74 -9.03 -1.24
N GLN A 229 -13.13 -8.50 -0.18
CA GLN A 229 -12.57 -9.26 0.95
C GLN A 229 -13.65 -10.15 1.61
N ASP A 230 -14.83 -9.61 1.90
CA ASP A 230 -15.95 -10.37 2.51
C ASP A 230 -16.46 -11.51 1.59
N GLN A 231 -16.45 -11.31 0.26
CA GLN A 231 -16.78 -12.38 -0.69
C GLN A 231 -15.71 -13.48 -0.70
N ILE A 232 -14.45 -13.11 -0.55
CA ILE A 232 -13.31 -14.03 -0.51
C ILE A 232 -13.35 -14.83 0.80
N GLU A 233 -13.51 -14.18 1.95
CA GLU A 233 -13.70 -14.81 3.25
C GLU A 233 -14.84 -15.83 3.22
N ALA A 234 -16.03 -15.40 2.77
CA ALA A 234 -17.19 -16.28 2.67
C ALA A 234 -16.90 -17.51 1.82
N ARG A 235 -16.13 -17.35 0.75
CA ARG A 235 -15.69 -18.46 -0.10
C ARG A 235 -14.69 -19.36 0.63
N LEU A 236 -13.67 -18.82 1.28
CA LEU A 236 -12.66 -19.58 2.02
C LEU A 236 -13.29 -20.44 3.14
N LEU A 237 -14.29 -19.90 3.85
CA LEU A 237 -15.04 -20.61 4.90
C LEU A 237 -15.82 -21.83 4.39
N GLU A 238 -16.11 -21.94 3.09
CA GLU A 238 -16.78 -23.12 2.52
C GLU A 238 -15.88 -24.36 2.46
N HIS A 239 -14.56 -24.19 2.58
CA HIS A 239 -13.59 -25.29 2.47
C HIS A 239 -12.78 -25.44 3.76
N PRO A 240 -12.87 -26.59 4.48
CA PRO A 240 -12.22 -26.76 5.78
C PRO A 240 -10.70 -26.50 5.79
N GLU A 241 -10.00 -26.87 4.72
CA GLU A 241 -8.55 -26.65 4.60
C GLU A 241 -8.15 -25.20 4.37
N TYR A 242 -9.06 -24.37 3.86
CA TYR A 242 -8.81 -22.95 3.59
C TYR A 242 -9.47 -22.01 4.58
N SER A 243 -10.36 -22.53 5.43
CA SER A 243 -11.06 -21.76 6.45
C SER A 243 -10.12 -21.05 7.44
N GLU A 244 -8.91 -21.57 7.63
CA GLU A 244 -7.89 -20.93 8.47
C GLU A 244 -7.39 -19.59 7.91
N PHE A 245 -7.46 -19.40 6.59
CA PHE A 245 -7.03 -18.17 5.91
C PHE A 245 -8.17 -17.16 5.73
N ALA A 246 -9.40 -17.49 6.14
CA ALA A 246 -10.57 -16.66 5.86
C ALA A 246 -10.52 -15.30 6.58
N ASP A 247 -9.90 -15.26 7.76
CA ASP A 247 -9.75 -14.05 8.58
C ASP A 247 -8.52 -13.21 8.17
N GLU A 248 -7.66 -13.73 7.29
CA GLU A 248 -6.44 -13.06 6.82
C GLU A 248 -6.76 -12.03 5.72
N ASP A 249 -5.88 -11.03 5.58
CA ASP A 249 -5.91 -10.13 4.42
C ASP A 249 -5.53 -10.89 3.15
N PHE A 250 -6.48 -11.04 2.22
CA PHE A 250 -6.22 -11.75 0.97
C PHE A 250 -5.14 -11.07 0.14
N GLY A 251 -4.95 -9.74 0.26
CA GLY A 251 -3.85 -9.05 -0.38
C GLY A 251 -2.49 -9.56 0.10
N GLY A 252 -2.33 -9.81 1.40
CA GLY A 252 -1.14 -10.45 1.96
C GLY A 252 -0.85 -11.82 1.33
N LEU A 253 -1.87 -12.65 1.16
CA LEU A 253 -1.71 -13.98 0.52
C LEU A 253 -1.28 -13.89 -0.96
N LEU A 254 -1.69 -12.84 -1.67
CA LEU A 254 -1.24 -12.59 -3.04
C LEU A 254 0.23 -12.14 -3.08
N LEU A 255 0.69 -11.39 -2.08
CA LEU A 255 2.09 -11.00 -1.93
C LEU A 255 2.95 -12.21 -1.54
N ASP A 256 2.51 -13.04 -0.58
CA ASP A 256 3.20 -14.28 -0.19
C ASP A 256 3.37 -15.22 -1.40
N TRP A 257 2.36 -15.26 -2.28
CA TRP A 257 2.45 -15.99 -3.55
C TRP A 257 3.54 -15.42 -4.46
N ASN A 258 3.62 -14.09 -4.57
CA ASN A 258 4.66 -13.43 -5.36
C ASN A 258 6.06 -13.71 -4.81
N ASP A 259 6.27 -13.55 -3.51
CA ASP A 259 7.55 -13.81 -2.84
C ASP A 259 8.01 -15.25 -3.06
N PHE A 260 7.09 -16.21 -2.93
CA PHE A 260 7.39 -17.62 -3.23
C PHE A 260 7.84 -17.84 -4.68
N VAL A 261 7.17 -17.20 -5.65
CA VAL A 261 7.53 -17.32 -7.07
C VAL A 261 8.89 -16.67 -7.36
N ASP A 262 9.20 -15.57 -6.70
CA ASP A 262 10.45 -14.84 -6.84
C ASP A 262 11.64 -15.61 -6.26
N GLU A 263 11.44 -16.24 -5.11
CA GLU A 263 12.39 -17.20 -4.54
C GLU A 263 12.61 -18.38 -5.51
N CYS A 264 11.53 -18.90 -6.09
CA CYS A 264 11.58 -19.97 -7.09
C CYS A 264 12.33 -19.58 -8.37
N ALA A 265 12.23 -18.32 -8.79
CA ALA A 265 12.88 -17.79 -9.97
C ALA A 265 14.40 -17.62 -9.78
N THR A 266 14.83 -17.23 -8.58
CA THR A 266 16.23 -17.00 -8.26
C THR A 266 16.94 -18.30 -7.90
N ALA A 267 16.66 -18.86 -6.72
CA ALA A 267 17.16 -20.15 -6.26
C ALA A 267 16.44 -20.59 -4.97
N PHE A 268 15.34 -21.32 -5.10
CA PHE A 268 14.54 -21.79 -3.96
C PHE A 268 15.39 -22.60 -2.97
N GLN A 269 15.54 -22.11 -1.74
CA GLN A 269 16.37 -22.76 -0.72
C GLN A 269 15.59 -23.68 0.22
N GLY A 270 14.26 -23.64 0.16
CA GLY A 270 13.42 -24.48 0.99
C GLY A 270 13.46 -25.98 0.65
N ASP A 271 12.85 -26.77 1.52
CA ASP A 271 12.62 -28.19 1.36
C ASP A 271 11.29 -28.50 0.61
N LEU A 272 10.96 -29.78 0.51
CA LEU A 272 9.74 -30.21 -0.20
C LEU A 272 8.45 -29.83 0.54
N TRP A 273 8.47 -29.68 1.86
CA TRP A 273 7.31 -29.23 2.61
C TRP A 273 7.06 -27.74 2.38
N GLU A 274 8.10 -26.91 2.44
CA GLU A 274 8.01 -25.46 2.17
C GLU A 274 7.53 -25.21 0.73
N TYR A 275 8.09 -25.95 -0.24
CA TYR A 275 7.63 -25.86 -1.63
C TYR A 275 6.14 -26.22 -1.78
N ARG A 276 5.64 -27.20 -1.02
CA ARG A 276 4.21 -27.56 -1.02
C ARG A 276 3.33 -26.49 -0.38
N GLN A 277 3.83 -25.75 0.62
CA GLN A 277 3.07 -24.61 1.18
C GLN A 277 2.90 -23.50 0.15
N GLY A 278 3.95 -23.16 -0.61
CA GLY A 278 3.84 -22.20 -1.72
C GLY A 278 2.82 -22.65 -2.78
N LEU A 279 2.82 -23.94 -3.15
CA LEU A 279 1.79 -24.48 -4.06
C LEU A 279 0.37 -24.50 -3.45
N LYS A 280 0.23 -24.57 -2.13
CA LYS A 280 -1.07 -24.47 -1.44
C LYS A 280 -1.67 -23.07 -1.64
N LEU A 281 -0.86 -22.01 -1.63
CA LEU A 281 -1.31 -20.64 -1.91
C LEU A 281 -1.91 -20.52 -3.32
N ARG A 282 -1.26 -21.10 -4.34
CA ARG A 282 -1.82 -21.19 -5.71
C ARG A 282 -3.21 -21.84 -5.72
N ASP A 283 -3.34 -23.00 -5.08
CA ASP A 283 -4.60 -23.75 -5.06
C ASP A 283 -5.70 -23.02 -4.29
N LEU A 284 -5.33 -22.28 -3.24
CA LEU A 284 -6.21 -21.38 -2.51
C LEU A 284 -6.68 -20.22 -3.41
N ILE A 285 -5.76 -19.57 -4.12
CA ILE A 285 -6.09 -18.48 -5.07
C ILE A 285 -7.03 -18.98 -6.17
N GLU A 286 -6.75 -20.15 -6.75
CA GLU A 286 -7.63 -20.76 -7.76
C GLU A 286 -9.02 -21.07 -7.16
N PHE A 287 -9.08 -21.61 -5.94
CA PHE A 287 -10.31 -21.91 -5.25
C PHE A 287 -11.20 -20.68 -5.05
N VAL A 288 -10.58 -19.55 -4.68
CA VAL A 288 -11.25 -18.25 -4.53
C VAL A 288 -11.77 -17.76 -5.88
N ILE A 289 -10.91 -17.69 -6.90
CA ILE A 289 -11.24 -17.26 -8.27
C ILE A 289 -12.45 -18.04 -8.83
N ASN A 290 -12.57 -19.33 -8.51
CA ASN A 290 -13.65 -20.18 -9.00
C ASN A 290 -14.98 -20.01 -8.25
N GLY A 291 -14.98 -19.39 -7.07
CA GLY A 291 -16.18 -19.22 -6.23
C GLY A 291 -16.68 -17.79 -6.08
N VAL A 292 -15.86 -16.79 -6.38
CA VAL A 292 -16.25 -15.37 -6.28
C VAL A 292 -16.99 -14.87 -7.53
N SER A 293 -17.52 -13.65 -7.45
CA SER A 293 -18.19 -13.02 -8.59
C SER A 293 -17.25 -12.85 -9.81
N PRO A 294 -17.76 -12.91 -11.06
CA PRO A 294 -16.93 -12.79 -12.25
C PRO A 294 -16.03 -11.55 -12.32
N PRO A 295 -16.48 -10.34 -11.92
CA PRO A 295 -15.61 -9.15 -11.90
C PRO A 295 -14.42 -9.31 -10.95
N LEU A 296 -14.66 -9.84 -9.74
CA LEU A 296 -13.60 -10.09 -8.76
C LEU A 296 -12.65 -11.19 -9.23
N SER A 297 -13.18 -12.25 -9.83
CA SER A 297 -12.37 -13.30 -10.46
C SER A 297 -11.43 -12.74 -11.53
N THR A 298 -11.92 -11.86 -12.41
CA THR A 298 -11.09 -11.21 -13.43
C THR A 298 -10.01 -10.34 -12.80
N LYS A 299 -10.38 -9.53 -11.80
CA LYS A 299 -9.45 -8.67 -11.08
C LYS A 299 -8.31 -9.45 -10.39
N ILE A 300 -8.63 -10.52 -9.66
CA ILE A 300 -7.62 -11.36 -9.02
C ILE A 300 -6.69 -11.99 -10.07
N LEU A 301 -7.25 -12.47 -11.20
CA LEU A 301 -6.46 -13.01 -12.30
C LEU A 301 -5.52 -11.97 -12.93
N GLU A 302 -5.95 -10.72 -13.06
CA GLU A 302 -5.10 -9.62 -13.54
C GLU A 302 -3.93 -9.38 -12.57
N ILE A 303 -4.21 -9.31 -11.26
CA ILE A 303 -3.20 -9.09 -10.21
C ILE A 303 -2.13 -10.19 -10.24
N VAL A 304 -2.51 -11.46 -10.34
CA VAL A 304 -1.54 -12.58 -10.26
C VAL A 304 -0.95 -12.99 -11.61
N SER A 305 -1.34 -12.34 -12.71
CA SER A 305 -1.03 -12.80 -14.06
C SER A 305 0.46 -12.85 -14.36
N GLU A 306 1.21 -11.82 -13.96
CA GLU A 306 2.66 -11.75 -14.16
C GLU A 306 3.39 -12.78 -13.30
N THR A 307 3.04 -12.86 -12.02
CA THR A 307 3.58 -13.85 -11.07
C THR A 307 3.34 -15.28 -11.55
N ASP A 308 2.12 -15.62 -11.99
CA ASP A 308 1.82 -16.95 -12.51
C ASP A 308 2.62 -17.24 -13.79
N GLN A 309 2.74 -16.26 -14.70
CA GLN A 309 3.56 -16.41 -15.90
C GLN A 309 5.03 -16.65 -15.57
N LYS A 310 5.58 -15.94 -14.58
CA LYS A 310 6.96 -16.09 -14.09
C LYS A 310 7.19 -17.50 -13.53
N LEU A 311 6.26 -18.02 -12.72
CA LEU A 311 6.34 -19.39 -12.24
C LEU A 311 6.32 -20.38 -13.41
N GLN A 312 5.36 -20.26 -14.34
CA GLN A 312 5.25 -21.15 -15.49
C GLN A 312 6.55 -21.22 -16.31
N GLN A 313 7.22 -20.09 -16.53
CA GLN A 313 8.51 -20.03 -17.23
C GLN A 313 9.64 -20.74 -16.47
N ASN A 314 9.55 -20.76 -15.14
CA ASN A 314 10.54 -21.38 -14.27
C ASN A 314 10.33 -22.88 -14.07
N LEU A 315 9.18 -23.44 -14.42
CA LEU A 315 8.92 -24.87 -14.23
C LEU A 315 9.71 -25.76 -15.20
N VAL A 316 10.12 -26.91 -14.69
CA VAL A 316 10.76 -28.03 -15.39
C VAL A 316 10.12 -29.34 -14.96
N ASP A 317 10.26 -30.37 -15.81
CA ASP A 317 9.77 -31.71 -15.53
C ASP A 317 8.28 -31.77 -15.14
N CYS A 318 7.41 -31.25 -16.02
CA CYS A 318 5.97 -31.16 -15.80
C CYS A 318 5.20 -32.45 -16.06
N ARG A 319 5.80 -33.62 -15.81
CA ARG A 319 5.17 -34.93 -16.09
C ARG A 319 4.22 -35.40 -15.00
N LYS A 320 4.42 -34.91 -13.76
CA LYS A 320 3.75 -35.37 -12.53
C LYS A 320 3.39 -34.13 -11.70
N ARG A 321 2.39 -34.27 -10.81
CA ARG A 321 2.02 -33.27 -9.79
C ARG A 321 2.72 -33.62 -8.46
N LEU A 322 3.16 -32.61 -7.71
CA LEU A 322 3.91 -32.77 -6.45
C LEU A 322 3.03 -33.00 -5.22
N ASP A 323 1.80 -32.56 -5.33
CA ASP A 323 0.74 -32.50 -4.34
C ASP A 323 -0.40 -33.46 -4.77
N PRO A 324 -0.95 -34.28 -3.88
CA PRO A 324 -2.14 -35.05 -4.19
C PRO A 324 -3.27 -34.07 -4.57
N PRO A 325 -4.09 -34.35 -5.61
CA PRO A 325 -5.20 -33.47 -5.94
C PRO A 325 -6.07 -33.30 -4.69
N CYS A 326 -6.38 -32.05 -4.32
CA CYS A 326 -7.41 -31.82 -3.33
C CYS A 326 -8.70 -32.43 -3.91
N ASP A 327 -9.17 -33.54 -3.33
CA ASP A 327 -10.19 -34.46 -3.87
C ASP A 327 -11.57 -33.80 -4.13
N GLN A 328 -11.70 -32.49 -3.88
CA GLN A 328 -12.97 -31.78 -3.84
C GLN A 328 -13.05 -30.56 -4.77
N LEU A 329 -11.97 -30.20 -5.48
CA LEU A 329 -11.97 -29.03 -6.36
C LEU A 329 -12.10 -29.44 -7.83
N PRO A 330 -13.16 -29.03 -8.54
CA PRO A 330 -13.19 -29.14 -9.99
C PRO A 330 -12.16 -28.16 -10.56
N ALA A 331 -10.92 -28.62 -10.72
CA ALA A 331 -9.88 -27.88 -11.42
C ALA A 331 -10.40 -27.56 -12.83
N ARG A 332 -10.47 -26.28 -13.18
CA ARG A 332 -10.55 -25.90 -14.59
C ARG A 332 -9.12 -26.00 -15.09
N GLU A 333 -8.82 -27.09 -15.81
CA GLU A 333 -7.48 -27.50 -16.27
C GLU A 333 -6.65 -26.41 -16.98
N ASP A 334 -7.22 -25.25 -17.31
CA ASP A 334 -6.61 -24.20 -18.14
C ASP A 334 -6.14 -22.93 -17.38
N ARG A 335 -6.39 -22.77 -16.06
CA ARG A 335 -6.17 -21.48 -15.38
C ARG A 335 -4.84 -21.34 -14.65
N PHE A 336 -4.45 -22.34 -13.87
CA PHE A 336 -3.18 -22.37 -13.16
C PHE A 336 -2.41 -23.62 -13.54
N TRP A 337 -1.08 -23.53 -13.47
CA TRP A 337 -0.24 -24.67 -13.76
C TRP A 337 -0.02 -25.55 -12.52
N HIS A 338 -0.47 -26.81 -12.58
CA HIS A 338 -0.43 -27.74 -11.45
C HIS A 338 0.67 -28.81 -11.51
N GLN A 339 1.52 -28.82 -12.54
CA GLN A 339 2.47 -29.92 -12.76
C GLN A 339 3.93 -29.46 -12.71
N GLY A 340 4.84 -30.36 -12.34
CA GLY A 340 6.28 -30.08 -12.40
C GLY A 340 6.86 -29.34 -11.20
N ILE A 341 8.16 -29.08 -11.33
CA ILE A 341 9.04 -28.56 -10.27
C ILE A 341 9.82 -27.38 -10.83
N VAL A 342 10.17 -26.39 -10.03
CA VAL A 342 10.97 -25.24 -10.53
C VAL A 342 12.35 -25.66 -11.02
N ARG A 343 12.94 -24.92 -11.96
CA ARG A 343 14.28 -25.17 -12.50
C ARG A 343 15.37 -24.99 -11.45
N ASN A 344 15.28 -23.91 -10.69
CA ASN A 344 16.33 -23.42 -9.81
C ASN A 344 16.19 -24.01 -8.40
N GLN A 345 16.10 -25.34 -8.31
CA GLN A 345 16.01 -26.04 -7.02
C GLN A 345 17.33 -25.97 -6.26
N GLY A 346 17.27 -25.45 -5.05
CA GLY A 346 18.30 -25.59 -4.04
C GLY A 346 18.54 -27.05 -3.64
N VAL A 347 19.58 -27.25 -2.82
CA VAL A 347 20.00 -28.58 -2.37
C VAL A 347 18.90 -29.31 -1.57
N PRO A 348 18.16 -28.66 -0.64
CA PRO A 348 17.17 -29.34 0.18
C PRO A 348 16.03 -29.94 -0.64
N LEU A 349 15.34 -29.12 -1.45
CA LEU A 349 14.26 -29.58 -2.33
C LEU A 349 14.72 -30.72 -3.25
N ARG A 350 15.87 -30.57 -3.93
CA ARG A 350 16.39 -31.62 -4.83
C ARG A 350 16.62 -32.95 -4.12
N ARG A 351 17.19 -32.91 -2.91
CA ARG A 351 17.43 -34.12 -2.10
C ARG A 351 16.12 -34.82 -1.77
N ASP A 352 15.09 -34.08 -1.40
CA ASP A 352 13.83 -34.65 -0.97
C ASP A 352 13.00 -35.17 -2.17
N LEU A 353 13.09 -34.52 -3.33
CA LEU A 353 12.57 -35.04 -4.59
C LEU A 353 13.22 -36.38 -4.98
N ILE A 354 14.54 -36.52 -4.83
CA ILE A 354 15.25 -37.80 -5.04
C ILE A 354 14.73 -38.87 -4.08
N ARG A 355 14.57 -38.53 -2.79
CA ARG A 355 14.09 -39.47 -1.76
C ARG A 355 12.65 -39.94 -2.02
N GLN A 356 11.80 -39.06 -2.54
CA GLN A 356 10.43 -39.42 -2.94
C GLN A 356 10.35 -40.10 -4.32
N GLY A 357 11.49 -40.33 -4.98
CA GLY A 357 11.53 -41.02 -6.26
C GLY A 357 11.01 -40.19 -7.43
N TRP A 358 10.99 -38.85 -7.33
CA TRP A 358 10.47 -37.96 -8.38
C TRP A 358 11.09 -38.24 -9.76
N TYR A 359 12.41 -38.45 -9.80
CA TYR A 359 13.16 -38.71 -11.02
C TYR A 359 13.14 -40.17 -11.48
N GLN A 360 12.47 -41.06 -10.74
CA GLN A 360 12.22 -42.43 -11.18
C GLN A 360 11.11 -42.40 -12.24
N ARG A 361 11.35 -43.08 -13.37
CA ARG A 361 10.47 -43.01 -14.55
C ARG A 361 9.08 -43.53 -14.24
#